data_AF-A0A3B8VJ78-F1
#
_entry.id   AF-A0A3B8VJ78-F1
#
_cell.length_a   1.000
_cell.length_b   1.000
_cell.length_c   1.000
_cell.angle_alpha   90.00
_cell.angle_beta   90.00
_cell.angle_gamma   90.00
#
_symmetry.space_group_name_H-M   'P 1'
#
loop_
_entity.id
_entity.type
_entity.pdbx_description
1 polymer ?
#
loop_
_entity_poly.entity_id
_entity_poly.type
_entity_poly.pdbx_seq_one_letter_code
_entity_poly.pdbx_strand_id
1 'polypeptide(L)' 'MTLNVPLRLGAGFMLASKERPLGPNPRTFGHTGVGGSLGMADLNARVSWSYTMNRLSMRSGDDRASRFSKALYATV' A
#
# COMPACT_ATOMS: atom_id res chain seq x y z
N MET A 1 -2.16 -1.53 21.37
CA MET A 1 -1.12 -1.50 20.32
C MET A 1 -1.45 -0.36 19.38
N THR A 2 -0.68 0.73 19.39
CA THR A 2 -0.87 1.89 18.52
C THR A 2 0.17 1.88 17.41
N LEU A 3 -0.20 2.28 16.19
CA LEU A 3 0.69 2.24 15.02
C LEU A 3 1.84 3.27 15.09
N ASN A 4 1.77 4.25 16.02
CA ASN A 4 2.74 5.30 16.33
C ASN A 4 3.41 5.98 15.12
N VAL A 5 2.71 6.03 13.98
CA VAL A 5 3.09 6.81 12.80
C VAL A 5 1.85 7.53 12.27
N PRO A 6 2.01 8.74 11.70
CA PRO A 6 0.89 9.45 11.08
C PRO A 6 0.25 8.60 9.99
N LEU A 7 -1.07 8.47 10.05
CA LEU A 7 -1.86 7.77 9.05
C LEU A 7 -2.98 8.68 8.56
N ARG A 8 -3.09 8.85 7.24
CA ARG A 8 -4.20 9.57 6.64
C ARG A 8 -5.30 8.58 6.27
N LEU A 9 -6.49 8.77 6.82
CA LEU A 9 -7.65 7.92 6.60
C LEU A 9 -8.75 8.71 5.88
N GLY A 10 -9.39 8.06 4.91
CA GLY A 10 -10.67 8.48 4.34
C GLY A 10 -11.83 7.65 4.90
N ALA A 11 -12.93 7.56 4.16
CA ALA A 11 -14.08 6.72 4.50
C ALA A 11 -13.76 5.22 4.33
N GLY A 12 -13.01 4.63 5.27
CA GLY A 12 -12.65 3.21 5.29
C GLY A 12 -11.34 2.85 4.57
N PHE A 13 -10.64 3.82 3.99
CA PHE A 13 -9.40 3.60 3.25
C PHE A 13 -8.22 4.36 3.86
N MET A 14 -7.03 3.75 3.80
CA MET A 14 -5.77 4.48 3.92
C MET A 14 -5.52 5.29 2.65
N LEU A 15 -5.13 6.55 2.84
CA LEU A 15 -4.79 7.48 1.76
C LEU A 15 -3.28 7.67 1.71
N ALA A 16 -2.71 7.77 0.51
CA ALA A 16 -1.28 7.98 0.33
C ALA A 16 -0.82 9.31 0.96
N SER A 17 0.16 9.26 1.86
CA SER A 17 0.80 10.43 2.48
C SER A 17 2.32 10.40 2.30
N LYS A 18 3.01 11.48 2.66
CA LYS A 18 4.48 11.52 2.60
C LYS A 18 5.12 10.50 3.54
N GLU A 19 4.49 10.28 4.70
CA GLU A 19 4.94 9.36 5.74
C GLU A 19 4.63 7.89 5.39
N ARG A 20 3.54 7.67 4.62
CA ARG A 20 3.10 6.36 4.15
C ARG A 20 2.69 6.43 2.67
N PRO A 21 3.67 6.41 1.75
CA PRO A 21 3.37 6.28 0.34
C PRO A 21 2.75 4.91 0.07
N LEU A 22 1.60 4.88 -0.59
CA LEU A 22 0.98 3.64 -1.07
C LEU A 22 1.43 3.33 -2.51
N GLY A 23 1.71 4.35 -3.30
CA GLY A 23 2.19 4.29 -4.67
C GLY A 23 2.86 5.61 -5.06
N PRO A 24 3.25 5.79 -6.34
CA PRO A 24 3.92 7.01 -6.80
C PRO A 24 2.98 8.22 -6.87
N ASN A 25 1.67 8.00 -6.96
CA ASN A 25 0.70 9.06 -7.21
C ASN A 25 -0.11 9.47 -5.96
N PRO A 26 -0.48 10.76 -5.85
CA PRO A 26 -1.15 11.29 -4.66
C PRO A 26 -2.62 10.86 -4.52
N ARG A 27 -3.31 10.49 -5.61
CA ARG A 27 -4.71 10.00 -5.57
C ARG A 27 -4.79 8.48 -5.48
N THR A 28 -3.95 7.92 -4.61
CA THR A 28 -3.88 6.50 -4.32
C THR A 28 -4.50 6.21 -2.96
N PHE A 29 -5.33 5.17 -2.89
CA PHE A 29 -5.99 4.74 -1.66
C PHE A 29 -6.07 3.21 -1.57
N GLY A 30 -6.22 2.66 -0.36
CA GLY A 30 -6.25 1.21 -0.17
C GLY A 30 -6.22 0.78 1.30
N HIS A 31 -5.77 -0.45 1.56
CA HIS A 31 -5.54 -0.95 2.91
C HIS A 31 -4.42 -2.01 2.96
N THR A 32 -3.61 -2.00 4.03
CA THR A 32 -2.60 -3.00 4.37
C THR A 32 -3.18 -3.94 5.41
N GLY A 33 -2.95 -5.23 5.29
CA GLY A 33 -3.32 -6.22 6.29
C GLY A 33 -2.11 -6.67 7.11
N VAL A 34 -2.40 -7.18 8.30
CA VAL A 34 -1.37 -7.72 9.19
C VAL A 34 -0.59 -8.82 8.46
N GLY A 35 0.73 -8.79 8.60
CA GLY A 35 1.65 -9.77 8.02
C GLY A 35 2.09 -9.48 6.58
N GLY A 36 1.54 -8.44 5.93
CA GLY A 36 2.07 -7.90 4.67
C GLY A 36 1.13 -7.85 3.46
N SER A 37 -0.17 -8.14 3.62
CA SER A 37 -1.13 -8.05 2.51
C SER A 37 -1.43 -6.58 2.19
N LEU A 38 -1.79 -6.29 0.95
CA LEU A 38 -2.10 -4.94 0.50
C LEU A 38 -3.11 -5.00 -0.65
N GLY A 39 -4.14 -4.18 -0.59
CA GLY A 39 -5.02 -3.89 -1.73
C GLY A 39 -5.15 -2.39 -1.94
N MET A 40 -5.10 -1.93 -3.18
CA MET A 40 -5.14 -0.49 -3.49
C MET A 40 -5.65 -0.16 -4.90
N ALA A 41 -5.98 1.11 -5.10
CA ALA A 41 -6.27 1.71 -6.39
C ALA A 41 -5.59 3.07 -6.51
N ASP A 42 -5.13 3.38 -7.73
CA ASP A 42 -4.54 4.65 -8.11
C ASP A 42 -5.37 5.30 -9.22
N LEU A 43 -6.00 6.42 -8.88
CA LEU A 43 -6.87 7.16 -9.79
C LEU A 43 -6.09 7.97 -10.84
N ASN A 44 -4.80 8.26 -10.61
CA ASN A 44 -3.95 8.93 -11.58
C ASN A 44 -3.56 7.97 -12.71
N ALA A 45 -3.01 6.80 -12.35
CA ALA A 45 -2.60 5.78 -13.31
C ALA A 45 -3.78 4.92 -13.82
N ARG A 46 -4.95 5.03 -13.19
CA ARG A 46 -6.16 4.22 -13.50
C ARG A 46 -5.92 2.72 -13.41
N VAL A 47 -5.15 2.32 -12.40
CA VAL A 47 -4.85 0.91 -12.12
C VAL A 47 -5.23 0.55 -10.69
N SER A 48 -5.54 -0.72 -10.47
CA SER A 48 -5.70 -1.32 -9.15
C SER A 48 -4.98 -2.65 -9.10
N TRP A 49 -4.53 -3.02 -7.90
CA TRP A 49 -3.85 -4.29 -7.68
C TRP A 49 -3.90 -4.69 -6.20
N SER A 50 -3.60 -5.96 -5.96
CA SER A 50 -3.48 -6.51 -4.62
C SER A 50 -2.36 -7.52 -4.53
N TYR A 51 -1.81 -7.64 -3.33
CA TYR A 51 -0.86 -8.66 -2.93
C TYR A 51 -1.43 -9.40 -1.72
N THR A 52 -1.58 -10.72 -1.86
CA THR A 52 -2.05 -11.63 -0.82
C THR A 52 -1.07 -12.79 -0.65
N MET A 53 -0.94 -13.28 0.57
CA MET A 53 0.04 -14.30 0.93
C MET A 53 -0.41 -15.03 2.20
N ASN A 54 0.02 -16.28 2.34
CA ASN A 54 -0.23 -17.12 3.52
C ASN A 54 0.93 -17.11 4.53
N ARG A 55 2.13 -16.66 4.11
CA ARG A 55 3.29 -16.50 5.00
C ARG A 55 3.37 -15.07 5.52
N LEU A 56 2.90 -14.87 6.74
CA LEU A 56 2.96 -13.58 7.44
C LEU A 56 4.42 -13.18 7.73
N SER A 57 4.72 -11.89 7.62
CA SER A 57 5.97 -11.27 8.06
C SER A 57 5.65 -10.09 8.96
N MET A 58 6.28 -10.04 10.13
CA MET A 58 6.22 -8.90 11.05
C MET A 58 7.49 -8.06 10.99
N ARG A 59 8.37 -8.31 10.01
CA ARG A 59 9.60 -7.55 9.83
C ARG A 59 9.28 -6.14 9.35
N SER A 60 9.85 -5.16 10.03
CA SER A 60 9.92 -3.79 9.52
C SER A 60 10.56 -3.80 8.12
N GLY A 61 9.91 -3.18 7.14
CA GLY A 61 10.44 -3.09 5.78
C GLY A 61 10.17 -4.32 4.89
N ASP A 62 9.14 -5.13 5.18
CA ASP A 62 8.66 -6.15 4.23
C ASP A 62 8.35 -5.51 2.87
N ASP A 63 9.13 -5.89 1.86
CA ASP A 63 9.13 -5.29 0.54
C ASP A 63 8.38 -6.11 -0.51
N ARG A 64 7.78 -7.25 -0.14
CA ARG A 64 7.15 -8.17 -1.09
C ARG A 64 6.05 -7.49 -1.90
N ALA A 65 5.15 -6.76 -1.22
CA ALA A 65 4.11 -5.99 -1.89
C ALA A 65 4.68 -4.80 -2.68
N SER A 66 5.71 -4.12 -2.17
CA SER A 66 6.27 -2.93 -2.81
C SER A 66 7.10 -3.27 -4.07
N ARG A 67 7.69 -4.45 -4.14
CA ARG A 67 8.36 -4.97 -5.34
C ARG A 67 7.37 -5.16 -6.49
N PHE A 68 6.19 -5.72 -6.20
CA PHE A 68 5.11 -5.82 -7.19
C PHE A 68 4.65 -4.44 -7.66
N SER A 69 4.40 -3.52 -6.71
CA SER A 69 4.07 -2.13 -7.01
C SER A 69 5.07 -1.48 -7.96
N LYS A 70 6.37 -1.55 -7.64
CA LYS A 70 7.45 -0.98 -8.47
C LYS A 70 7.46 -1.56 -9.89
N ALA A 71 7.27 -2.88 -10.02
CA ALA A 71 7.24 -3.53 -11.33
C ALA A 71 6.02 -3.10 -12.16
N LEU A 72 4.84 -3.02 -11.53
CA LEU A 72 3.63 -2.54 -12.18
C LEU A 72 3.79 -1.08 -12.66
N TYR A 73 4.27 -0.20 -11.79
CA TYR A 73 4.41 1.23 -12.11
C TYR A 73 5.52 1.54 -13.12
N ALA A 74 6.39 0.58 -13.44
CA ALA A 74 7.40 0.75 -14.49
C ALA A 74 6.83 0.56 -15.90
N THR A 75 5.61 0.02 -16.03
CA THR A 75 5.01 -0.36 -17.32
C THR A 75 3.69 0.35 -17.64
N VAL A 76 3.18 1.16 -16.71
CA VAL A 76 1.90 1.88 -16.84
C VAL A 76 2.12 3.36 -17.14
#